data_AF-A0A1U7XFN9-F1
#
_entry.id   AF-A0A1U7XFN9-F1
#
_cell.length_a   1.000
_cell.length_b   1.000
_cell.length_c   1.000
_cell.angle_alpha   90.00
_cell.angle_beta   90.00
_cell.angle_gamma   90.00
#
_symmetry.space_group_name_H-M   'P 1'
#
loop_
_entity.id
_entity.type
_entity.pdbx_description
1 polymer ?
#
loop_
_entity_poly.entity_id
_entity_poly.type
_entity_poly.pdbx_seq_one_letter_code
_entity_poly.pdbx_strand_id
1 'polypeptide(L)'
;MTQDAAADDLGVGKSTLKRICRLYGITRWPPKNKEKKRKCSHSRKMKSILPAEEDVNASTKFQQSSDSPNKEDTINGTKVGAHVTEIRDGTVVITKVKYGDRVLRLQLTLSSKMKDLEEEVAKRVESSIESFDFTYVDKEGDTILIKCDEDLTECFLHFRSSESATVKMFITPKS
;
A
#
# COMPACT_ATOMS: atom_id res chain seq x y z
N MET A 1 3.50 6.16 -22.12
CA MET A 1 4.04 4.87 -21.64
C MET A 1 2.91 4.07 -21.02
N THR A 2 2.50 2.96 -21.66
CA THR A 2 1.45 2.07 -21.16
C THR A 2 1.99 1.19 -20.03
N GLN A 3 1.11 0.55 -19.24
CA GLN A 3 1.56 -0.43 -18.22
C GLN A 3 2.21 -1.66 -18.87
N ASP A 4 1.75 -2.05 -20.04
CA ASP A 4 2.30 -3.19 -20.79
C ASP A 4 3.74 -2.91 -21.22
N ALA A 5 4.00 -1.73 -21.82
CA ALA A 5 5.36 -1.33 -22.19
C ALA A 5 6.30 -1.26 -20.98
N ALA A 6 5.82 -0.76 -19.84
CA ALA A 6 6.62 -0.73 -18.61
C ALA A 6 6.89 -2.13 -18.03
N ALA A 7 6.00 -3.10 -18.26
CA ALA A 7 6.16 -4.47 -17.81
C ALA A 7 7.20 -5.20 -18.67
N ASP A 8 7.13 -4.97 -19.99
CA ASP A 8 8.06 -5.51 -20.98
C ASP A 8 9.48 -4.95 -20.76
N ASP A 9 9.64 -3.64 -20.52
CA ASP A 9 10.92 -3.00 -20.21
C ASP A 9 11.60 -3.56 -18.94
N LEU A 10 10.80 -4.02 -17.98
CA LEU A 10 11.27 -4.61 -16.74
C LEU A 10 11.35 -6.15 -16.80
N GLY A 11 10.93 -6.77 -17.91
CA GLY A 11 10.91 -8.23 -18.07
C GLY A 11 9.99 -8.95 -17.09
N VAL A 12 8.96 -8.27 -16.57
CA VAL A 12 8.03 -8.83 -15.57
C VAL A 12 6.62 -8.96 -16.15
N GLY A 13 5.84 -9.92 -15.65
CA GLY A 13 4.42 -10.02 -16.01
C GLY A 13 3.62 -8.79 -15.57
N LYS A 14 2.60 -8.41 -16.35
CA LYS A 14 1.69 -7.27 -16.05
C LYS A 14 1.13 -7.31 -14.61
N SER A 15 0.76 -8.49 -14.12
CA SER A 15 0.28 -8.69 -12.75
C SER A 15 1.37 -8.43 -11.70
N THR A 16 2.61 -8.86 -11.97
CA THR A 16 3.78 -8.60 -11.12
C THR A 16 4.09 -7.12 -11.07
N LEU A 17 4.11 -6.44 -12.22
CA LEU A 17 4.30 -4.99 -12.26
C LEU A 17 3.22 -4.25 -11.47
N LYS A 18 1.94 -4.61 -11.66
CA LYS A 18 0.83 -4.01 -10.90
C LYS A 18 1.00 -4.23 -9.39
N ARG A 19 1.41 -5.41 -8.95
CA ARG A 19 1.67 -5.71 -7.53
C ARG A 19 2.77 -4.79 -6.98
N ILE A 20 3.91 -4.70 -7.68
CA ILE A 20 5.02 -3.82 -7.28
C ILE A 20 4.59 -2.35 -7.25
N CYS A 21 3.89 -1.85 -8.27
CA CYS A 21 3.38 -0.47 -8.28
C CYS A 21 2.48 -0.17 -7.07
N ARG A 22 1.65 -1.15 -6.64
CA ARG A 22 0.82 -1.01 -5.43
C ARG A 22 1.68 -0.95 -4.15
N LEU A 23 2.76 -1.73 -4.04
CA LEU A 23 3.72 -1.65 -2.91
C LEU A 23 4.29 -0.24 -2.75
N TYR A 24 4.53 0.47 -3.86
CA TYR A 24 5.01 1.85 -3.87
C TYR A 24 3.89 2.91 -3.85
N GLY A 25 2.64 2.53 -3.57
CA GLY A 25 1.50 3.45 -3.49
C GLY A 25 1.01 4.01 -4.84
N ILE A 26 1.51 3.48 -5.96
CA ILE A 26 1.11 3.86 -7.32
C ILE A 26 -0.13 3.05 -7.69
N THR A 27 -1.29 3.54 -7.24
CA THR A 27 -2.58 2.85 -7.41
C THR A 27 -3.23 3.05 -8.78
N ARG A 28 -2.76 4.00 -9.59
CA ARG A 28 -3.28 4.28 -10.94
C ARG A 28 -2.16 4.68 -11.89
N TRP A 29 -2.07 3.96 -13.00
CA TRP A 29 -1.11 4.23 -14.09
C TRP A 29 -1.84 4.26 -15.45
N PRO A 30 -1.53 5.21 -16.34
CA PRO A 30 -0.68 6.37 -16.12
C PRO A 30 -1.32 7.33 -15.09
N PRO A 31 -0.52 8.07 -14.31
CA PRO A 31 -1.05 9.03 -13.35
C PRO A 31 -1.90 10.06 -14.09
N LYS A 32 -3.15 10.25 -13.65
CA LYS A 32 -3.98 11.34 -14.19
C LYS A 32 -3.32 12.66 -13.77
N ASN A 33 -2.85 13.43 -14.74
CA ASN A 33 -2.45 14.81 -14.51
C ASN A 33 -3.65 15.55 -13.90
N LYS A 34 -3.58 15.90 -12.61
CA LYS A 34 -4.50 16.87 -12.01
C LYS A 34 -4.07 18.25 -12.47
N GLU A 35 -4.13 18.50 -13.77
CA GLU A 35 -4.05 19.84 -14.32
C GLU A 35 -5.29 20.56 -13.78
N LYS A 36 -5.15 21.27 -12.65
CA LYS A 36 -6.13 22.27 -12.24
C LYS A 36 -6.28 23.19 -13.45
N LYS A 37 -7.40 23.08 -14.18
CA LYS A 37 -7.83 24.10 -15.15
C LYS A 37 -7.99 25.41 -14.38
N ARG A 38 -6.90 26.17 -14.21
CA ARG A 38 -6.97 27.60 -13.95
C ARG A 38 -7.37 28.20 -15.30
N LYS A 39 -8.69 28.40 -15.49
CA LYS A 39 -9.14 29.38 -16.48
C LYS A 39 -8.65 30.74 -16.01
N CYS A 40 -7.48 31.18 -16.50
CA CYS A 40 -7.10 32.58 -16.43
C CYS A 40 -7.40 33.20 -17.79
N SER A 41 -8.57 33.82 -17.88
CA SER A 41 -8.97 34.69 -18.97
C SER A 41 -8.32 36.07 -18.76
N HIS A 42 -7.12 36.29 -19.30
CA HIS A 42 -6.76 37.51 -20.03
C HIS A 42 -5.25 37.51 -20.31
N SER A 43 -4.94 37.49 -21.61
CA SER A 43 -3.72 38.06 -22.15
C SER A 43 -3.48 39.44 -21.56
N ARG A 44 -2.29 39.69 -21.01
CA ARG A 44 -1.63 40.99 -21.12
C ARG A 44 -0.12 40.80 -21.01
N LYS A 45 0.51 41.02 -22.15
CA LYS A 45 1.93 41.18 -22.41
C LYS A 45 2.40 42.54 -21.87
N MET A 46 3.60 42.63 -21.28
CA MET A 46 4.50 43.80 -21.19
C MET A 46 5.74 43.32 -20.39
N LYS A 47 6.94 43.15 -20.97
CA LYS A 47 7.97 44.09 -21.45
C LYS A 47 8.98 44.47 -20.35
N SER A 48 10.25 44.23 -20.68
CA SER A 48 11.53 44.51 -20.02
C SER A 48 11.67 45.91 -19.41
N ILE A 49 12.59 46.08 -18.44
CA ILE A 49 13.67 47.10 -18.37
C ILE A 49 14.49 46.94 -17.05
N LEU A 50 15.82 46.93 -17.17
CA LEU A 50 16.83 47.18 -16.10
C LEU A 50 17.11 48.69 -16.00
N PRO A 51 17.58 49.21 -14.86
CA PRO A 51 18.94 49.81 -14.80
C PRO A 51 19.70 49.46 -13.48
N ALA A 52 21.00 49.14 -13.48
CA ALA A 52 22.20 50.03 -13.44
C ALA A 52 22.31 50.80 -12.09
N GLU A 53 23.13 50.32 -11.12
CA GLU A 53 24.45 50.83 -10.62
C GLU A 53 24.35 52.12 -9.76
N GLU A 54 24.92 52.26 -8.55
CA GLU A 54 26.35 52.35 -8.19
C GLU A 54 26.68 52.04 -6.69
N ASP A 55 27.96 51.71 -6.45
CA ASP A 55 28.91 51.77 -5.28
C ASP A 55 28.45 52.43 -3.94
N VAL A 56 28.95 52.14 -2.72
CA VAL A 56 30.37 52.09 -2.26
C VAL A 56 30.49 51.47 -0.85
N ASN A 57 31.61 50.74 -0.61
CA ASN A 57 32.42 50.51 0.62
C ASN A 57 31.73 50.31 2.01
N ALA A 58 32.18 49.44 2.94
CA ALA A 58 33.52 49.35 3.51
C ALA A 58 33.78 48.03 4.27
N SER A 59 35.06 47.65 4.29
CA SER A 59 35.72 46.53 4.98
C SER A 59 35.70 46.59 6.51
N THR A 60 35.58 45.44 7.19
CA THR A 60 36.39 45.05 8.38
C THR A 60 36.15 43.55 8.70
N LYS A 61 37.00 42.59 8.28
CA LYS A 61 38.23 42.00 8.88
C LYS A 61 38.06 41.15 10.18
N PHE A 62 38.52 39.89 10.07
CA PHE A 62 39.04 38.95 11.09
C PHE A 62 38.05 38.34 12.10
N GLN A 63 38.17 37.09 12.59
CA GLN A 63 39.30 36.14 12.66
C GLN A 63 38.81 34.69 12.89
N GLN A 64 39.65 33.72 12.51
CA GLN A 64 39.51 32.27 12.72
C GLN A 64 39.49 31.83 14.19
N SER A 65 38.85 30.71 14.50
CA SER A 65 39.50 29.60 15.25
C SER A 65 38.71 28.28 15.18
N SER A 66 39.50 27.21 15.14
CA SER A 66 39.21 25.78 15.06
C SER A 66 38.83 25.16 16.39
N ASP A 67 38.03 24.08 16.39
CA ASP A 67 38.36 22.82 17.09
C ASP A 67 37.36 21.70 16.76
N SER A 68 37.88 20.48 16.59
CA SER A 68 37.18 19.18 16.60
C SER A 68 37.89 18.35 17.67
N PRO A 69 37.24 17.44 18.45
CA PRO A 69 36.71 16.18 17.89
C PRO A 69 35.53 15.48 18.64
N ASN A 70 34.73 14.73 17.86
CA ASN A 70 34.02 13.45 18.11
C ASN A 70 33.01 13.32 19.30
N LYS A 71 31.77 12.84 19.05
CA LYS A 71 31.19 11.50 19.37
C LYS A 71 29.66 11.43 19.09
N GLU A 72 29.29 10.40 18.31
CA GLU A 72 28.07 9.55 18.27
C GLU A 72 26.61 10.10 18.21
N ASP A 73 25.93 9.56 17.19
CA ASP A 73 24.54 9.09 17.09
C ASP A 73 23.36 9.97 17.54
N THR A 74 22.49 10.31 16.58
CA THR A 74 21.10 9.82 16.56
C THR A 74 20.36 10.36 15.34
N ILE A 75 19.85 9.42 14.54
CA ILE A 75 18.94 9.60 13.41
C ILE A 75 17.63 10.20 13.93
N ASN A 76 17.16 11.34 13.41
CA ASN A 76 15.74 11.70 13.44
C ASN A 76 15.43 12.81 12.43
N GLY A 77 14.59 12.53 11.45
CA GLY A 77 13.93 13.60 10.70
C GLY A 77 13.50 13.29 9.28
N THR A 78 12.67 12.27 9.04
CA THR A 78 11.75 12.37 7.89
C THR A 78 10.39 11.76 8.23
N LYS A 79 9.46 12.68 8.52
CA LYS A 79 8.04 12.45 8.71
C LYS A 79 7.42 12.13 7.34
N VAL A 80 7.40 10.84 6.96
CA VAL A 80 6.59 10.36 5.83
C VAL A 80 5.31 9.75 6.39
N GLY A 81 4.18 10.29 5.95
CA GLY A 81 2.85 9.92 6.42
C GLY A 81 2.46 8.47 6.08
N ALA A 82 2.09 7.76 7.14
CA ALA A 82 0.97 6.81 7.23
C ALA A 82 0.72 5.84 6.06
N HIS A 83 1.22 4.61 6.22
CA HIS A 83 0.41 3.39 6.24
C HIS A 83 1.16 2.22 6.87
N VAL A 84 1.85 2.45 8.00
CA VAL A 84 2.10 1.34 8.93
C VAL A 84 0.89 1.32 9.84
N THR A 85 -0.14 0.55 9.48
CA THR A 85 -1.14 0.15 10.48
C THR A 85 -0.38 -0.69 11.50
N GLU A 86 -0.11 -0.12 12.67
CA GLU A 86 0.27 -0.90 13.84
C GLU A 86 -0.75 -2.04 13.96
N ILE A 87 -0.26 -3.27 13.78
CA ILE A 87 -1.03 -4.46 14.06
C ILE A 87 -1.24 -4.44 15.56
N ARG A 88 -2.40 -3.96 16.01
CA ARG A 88 -2.83 -4.19 17.37
C ARG A 88 -3.11 -5.68 17.46
N ASP A 89 -2.17 -6.39 18.04
CA ASP A 89 -2.29 -7.82 18.30
C ASP A 89 -3.61 -8.07 19.06
N GLY A 90 -4.47 -8.92 18.51
CA GLY A 90 -5.82 -9.15 19.04
C GLY A 90 -6.97 -8.38 18.37
N THR A 91 -6.75 -7.61 17.30
CA THR A 91 -7.86 -7.07 16.50
C THR A 91 -8.65 -8.22 15.87
N VAL A 92 -9.91 -8.38 16.29
CA VAL A 92 -10.79 -9.45 15.77
C VAL A 92 -11.32 -9.08 14.38
N VAL A 93 -11.18 -10.02 13.45
CA VAL A 93 -11.70 -10.00 12.09
C VAL A 93 -12.80 -11.05 11.98
N ILE A 94 -13.97 -10.64 11.52
CA ILE A 94 -15.05 -11.59 11.22
C ILE A 94 -14.83 -12.10 9.81
N THR A 95 -14.60 -13.40 9.67
CA THR A 95 -14.36 -14.03 8.37
C THR A 95 -15.58 -14.88 8.01
N LYS A 96 -16.27 -14.52 6.94
CA LYS A 96 -17.39 -15.30 6.38
C LYS A 96 -16.86 -16.16 5.25
N VAL A 97 -16.75 -17.46 5.49
CA VAL A 97 -16.29 -18.45 4.52
C VAL A 97 -17.50 -19.15 3.90
N LYS A 98 -17.66 -19.05 2.58
CA LYS A 98 -18.73 -19.73 1.84
C LYS A 98 -18.25 -21.09 1.33
N TYR A 99 -19.04 -22.13 1.59
CA TYR A 99 -18.82 -23.49 1.11
C TYR A 99 -20.14 -24.07 0.59
N GLY A 100 -20.25 -24.22 -0.73
CA GLY A 100 -21.53 -24.51 -1.38
C GLY A 100 -22.58 -23.46 -0.98
N ASP A 101 -23.70 -23.93 -0.42
CA ASP A 101 -24.80 -23.08 0.07
C ASP A 101 -24.68 -22.66 1.54
N ARG A 102 -23.65 -23.13 2.24
CA ARG A 102 -23.40 -22.82 3.65
C ARG A 102 -22.44 -21.65 3.79
N VAL A 103 -22.65 -20.85 4.84
CA VAL A 103 -21.73 -19.78 5.24
C VAL A 103 -21.26 -20.04 6.65
N LEU A 104 -19.95 -20.23 6.82
CA LEU A 104 -19.28 -20.33 8.09
C LEU A 104 -18.85 -18.93 8.52
N ARG A 105 -19.21 -18.53 9.73
CA ARG A 105 -18.75 -17.27 10.33
C ARG A 105 -17.68 -17.59 11.36
N LEU A 106 -16.44 -17.25 11.05
CA LEU A 106 -15.26 -17.45 11.88
C LEU A 106 -14.86 -16.11 12.51
N GLN A 107 -14.23 -16.18 13.68
CA GLN A 107 -13.58 -15.03 14.31
C GLN A 107 -12.09 -15.33 14.36
N LEU A 108 -11.32 -14.58 13.58
CA LEU A 108 -9.87 -14.66 13.53
C LEU A 108 -9.27 -13.35 14.05
N THR A 109 -7.98 -13.33 14.34
CA THR A 109 -7.24 -12.10 14.64
C THR A 109 -6.37 -11.72 13.45
N LEU A 110 -5.92 -10.47 13.40
CA LEU A 110 -4.92 -10.04 12.39
C LEU A 110 -3.59 -10.82 12.50
N SER A 111 -3.32 -11.45 13.64
CA SER A 111 -2.17 -12.31 13.89
C SER A 111 -2.42 -13.79 13.56
N SER A 112 -3.67 -14.18 13.24
CA SER A 112 -4.00 -15.56 12.86
C SER A 112 -3.27 -16.00 11.60
N LYS A 113 -2.85 -17.25 11.59
CA LYS A 113 -2.14 -17.90 10.48
C LYS A 113 -3.07 -18.74 9.63
N MET A 114 -2.57 -19.17 8.47
CA MET A 114 -3.30 -20.04 7.55
C MET A 114 -3.78 -21.31 8.24
N LYS A 115 -2.93 -21.90 9.08
CA LYS A 115 -3.28 -23.10 9.87
C LYS A 115 -4.48 -22.87 10.79
N ASP A 116 -4.60 -21.70 11.41
CA ASP A 116 -5.74 -21.38 12.28
C ASP A 116 -7.05 -21.29 11.48
N LEU A 117 -6.97 -20.69 10.28
CA LEU A 117 -8.10 -20.62 9.35
C LEU A 117 -8.52 -22.02 8.89
N GLU A 118 -7.56 -22.86 8.49
CA GLU A 118 -7.80 -24.24 8.07
C GLU A 118 -8.45 -25.07 9.18
N GLU A 119 -7.93 -24.98 10.41
CA GLU A 119 -8.46 -25.72 11.56
C GLU A 119 -9.90 -25.28 11.88
N GLU A 120 -10.17 -23.98 11.90
CA GLU A 120 -11.52 -23.46 12.14
C GLU A 120 -12.53 -23.87 11.05
N VAL A 121 -12.07 -24.03 9.81
CA VAL A 121 -12.91 -24.54 8.72
C VAL A 121 -13.11 -26.05 8.86
N ALA A 122 -12.05 -26.81 9.11
CA ALA A 122 -12.08 -28.26 9.26
C ALA A 122 -12.96 -28.73 10.44
N LYS A 123 -13.09 -27.93 11.50
CA LYS A 123 -14.03 -28.21 12.61
C LYS A 123 -15.50 -28.21 12.19
N ARG A 124 -15.85 -27.47 11.13
CA ARG A 124 -17.24 -27.17 10.76
C ARG A 124 -17.65 -27.76 9.41
N VAL A 125 -16.67 -28.09 8.57
CA VAL A 125 -16.85 -28.82 7.31
C VAL A 125 -16.61 -30.31 7.59
N GLU A 126 -17.44 -31.19 7.03
CA GLU A 126 -17.25 -32.64 7.19
C GLU A 126 -15.84 -33.07 6.77
N SER A 127 -15.17 -33.86 7.62
CA SER A 127 -13.75 -34.25 7.49
C SER A 127 -13.41 -35.13 6.26
N SER A 128 -14.31 -35.27 5.29
CA SER A 128 -14.04 -36.00 4.04
C SER A 128 -13.08 -35.26 3.11
N ILE A 129 -12.78 -33.97 3.39
CA ILE A 129 -11.85 -33.15 2.61
C ILE A 129 -10.67 -32.76 3.49
N GLU A 130 -9.50 -33.27 3.13
CA GLU A 130 -8.24 -33.05 3.86
C GLU A 130 -7.63 -31.67 3.58
N SER A 131 -7.98 -31.04 2.45
CA SER A 131 -7.41 -29.74 2.08
C SER A 131 -8.37 -28.86 1.27
N PHE A 132 -8.32 -27.56 1.55
CA PHE A 132 -9.12 -26.53 0.88
C PHE A 132 -8.20 -25.50 0.21
N ASP A 133 -8.66 -24.96 -0.90
CA ASP A 133 -8.18 -23.70 -1.45
C ASP A 133 -9.05 -22.56 -0.94
N PHE A 134 -8.40 -21.50 -0.47
CA PHE A 134 -9.05 -20.31 0.08
C PHE A 134 -8.99 -19.18 -0.93
N THR A 135 -10.13 -18.59 -1.27
CA THR A 135 -10.18 -17.43 -2.15
C THR A 135 -10.97 -16.29 -1.53
N TYR A 136 -10.66 -15.05 -1.89
CA TYR A 136 -11.45 -13.87 -1.53
C TYR A 136 -11.74 -13.04 -2.77
N VAL A 137 -12.80 -12.24 -2.71
CA VAL A 137 -13.11 -11.26 -3.77
C VAL A 137 -12.62 -9.90 -3.30
N ASP A 138 -11.75 -9.27 -4.08
CA ASP A 138 -11.23 -7.95 -3.76
C ASP A 138 -12.23 -6.84 -4.12
N LYS A 139 -11.81 -5.57 -3.96
CA LYS A 139 -12.63 -4.40 -4.31
C LYS A 139 -12.84 -4.22 -5.83
N GLU A 140 -11.98 -4.84 -6.65
CA GLU A 140 -12.03 -4.81 -8.10
C GLU A 140 -12.97 -5.92 -8.63
N GLY A 141 -13.40 -6.84 -7.76
CA GLY A 141 -14.27 -7.97 -8.09
C GLY A 141 -13.50 -9.22 -8.51
N ASP A 142 -12.17 -9.19 -8.42
CA ASP A 142 -11.31 -10.30 -8.80
C ASP A 142 -11.25 -11.35 -7.67
N THR A 143 -11.34 -12.62 -8.05
CA THR A 143 -11.16 -13.75 -7.13
C THR A 143 -9.67 -14.03 -6.96
N ILE A 144 -9.16 -13.80 -5.74
CA ILE A 144 -7.75 -13.94 -5.40
C ILE A 144 -7.56 -15.16 -4.49
N LEU A 145 -6.59 -16.01 -4.83
CA LEU A 145 -6.20 -17.20 -4.07
C LEU A 145 -5.25 -16.84 -2.92
N ILE A 146 -5.55 -17.34 -1.72
CA ILE A 146 -4.75 -17.23 -0.50
C ILE A 146 -3.96 -18.53 -0.35
N LYS A 147 -2.63 -18.48 -0.47
CA LYS A 147 -1.76 -19.67 -0.36
C LYS A 147 -0.88 -19.68 0.88
N CYS A 148 -0.64 -18.54 1.50
CA CYS A 148 0.24 -18.41 2.65
C CYS A 148 -0.27 -17.39 3.67
N ASP A 149 0.43 -17.31 4.81
CA ASP A 149 0.13 -16.38 5.90
C ASP A 149 0.19 -14.91 5.47
N GLU A 150 1.10 -14.57 4.54
CA GLU A 150 1.23 -13.20 4.01
C GLU A 150 -0.03 -12.81 3.23
N ASP A 151 -0.49 -13.67 2.32
CA ASP A 151 -1.72 -13.46 1.55
C ASP A 151 -2.94 -13.28 2.48
N LEU A 152 -3.01 -14.07 3.57
CA LEU A 152 -4.09 -13.99 4.55
C LEU A 152 -4.07 -12.65 5.31
N THR A 153 -2.87 -12.22 5.71
CA THR A 153 -2.66 -10.94 6.39
C THR A 153 -3.04 -9.77 5.49
N GLU A 154 -2.60 -9.80 4.23
CA GLU A 154 -2.99 -8.81 3.21
C GLU A 154 -4.51 -8.76 3.03
N CYS A 155 -5.17 -9.93 2.95
CA CYS A 155 -6.62 -10.02 2.85
C CYS A 155 -7.32 -9.29 4.01
N PHE A 156 -6.86 -9.51 5.25
CA PHE A 156 -7.43 -8.84 6.42
C PHE A 156 -7.15 -7.33 6.45
N LEU A 157 -5.95 -6.90 6.05
CA LEU A 157 -5.56 -5.49 6.03
C LEU A 157 -6.34 -4.70 4.98
N HIS A 158 -6.52 -5.25 3.78
CA HIS A 158 -7.28 -4.59 2.72
C HIS A 158 -8.75 -4.39 3.10
N PHE A 159 -9.28 -5.29 3.90
CA PHE A 159 -10.67 -5.28 4.27
C PHE A 159 -11.00 -4.23 5.36
N ARG A 160 -10.02 -3.80 6.16
CA ARG A 160 -10.18 -2.73 7.17
C ARG A 160 -10.50 -1.36 6.55
N SER A 161 -10.39 -1.21 5.23
CA SER A 161 -10.84 -0.03 4.50
C SER A 161 -12.36 0.04 4.26
N SER A 162 -13.09 -1.03 4.57
CA SER A 162 -14.55 -1.14 4.44
C SER A 162 -15.27 -0.91 5.78
N GLU A 163 -16.44 -0.26 5.75
CA GLU A 163 -17.24 0.08 6.96
C GLU A 163 -17.74 -1.16 7.72
N SER A 164 -17.82 -2.32 7.06
CA SER A 164 -18.12 -3.59 7.72
C SER A 164 -16.81 -4.26 8.08
N ALA A 165 -16.60 -4.75 9.31
CA ALA A 165 -15.42 -5.53 9.72
C ALA A 165 -15.52 -7.03 9.35
N THR A 166 -16.16 -7.37 8.22
CA THR A 166 -16.41 -8.74 7.75
C THR A 166 -15.79 -9.13 6.40
N VAL A 167 -14.70 -9.90 6.41
CA VAL A 167 -14.08 -10.44 5.19
C VAL A 167 -14.95 -11.55 4.60
N LYS A 168 -15.13 -11.58 3.29
CA LYS A 168 -15.83 -12.67 2.58
C LYS A 168 -14.81 -13.54 1.85
N MET A 169 -14.84 -14.84 2.12
CA MET A 169 -14.00 -15.84 1.51
C MET A 169 -14.85 -16.97 0.94
N PHE A 170 -14.28 -17.74 0.03
CA PHE A 170 -14.85 -18.94 -0.57
C PHE A 170 -13.84 -20.06 -0.46
N ILE A 171 -14.31 -21.28 -0.17
CA ILE A 171 -13.46 -22.47 -0.16
C ILE A 171 -13.88 -23.43 -1.25
N THR A 172 -12.86 -24.03 -1.88
CA THR A 172 -13.02 -25.11 -2.85
C THR A 172 -12.18 -26.31 -2.41
N PRO A 173 -12.71 -27.54 -2.47
CA PRO A 173 -11.93 -28.74 -2.18
C PRO A 173 -10.75 -28.83 -3.15
N LYS A 174 -9.56 -29.22 -2.67
CA LYS A 174 -8.47 -29.61 -3.56
C LYS A 174 -8.77 -31.01 -4.10
N SER A 175 -8.67 -31.17 -5.42
CA SER A 175 -8.89 -32.45 -6.12
C SER A 175 -7.67 -33.35 -6.06
#